data_AF-A0A7H1ME96-F1
#
_entry.id   AF-A0A7H1ME96-F1
#
_cell.length_a   1.000
_cell.length_b   1.000
_cell.length_c   1.000
_cell.angle_alpha   90.00
_cell.angle_beta   90.00
_cell.angle_gamma   90.00
#
_symmetry.space_group_name_H-M   'P 1'
#
loop_
_entity.id
_entity.type
_entity.pdbx_description
1 polymer ?
#
loop_
_entity_poly.entity_id
_entity_poly.type
_entity_poly.pdbx_seq_one_letter_code
_entity_poly.pdbx_strand_id
1 'polypeptide(L)' 'MQTIETHSLVINVTEENSAYGCTITNGWGDTILELPPTHNTKINACKRALMYLTENDLQAVIEAA' A
#
# COMPACT_ATOMS: atom_id res chain seq x y z
N MET A 1 -19.19 -24.68 -8.31
CA MET A 1 -18.56 -23.53 -8.99
C MET A 1 -18.09 -22.60 -7.87
N GLN A 2 -16.80 -22.29 -7.81
CA GLN A 2 -16.24 -21.43 -6.77
C GLN A 2 -16.20 -20.00 -7.32
N THR A 3 -16.75 -19.04 -6.59
CA THR A 3 -16.64 -17.61 -6.94
C THR A 3 -15.25 -17.14 -6.54
N ILE A 4 -14.53 -16.48 -7.45
CA ILE A 4 -13.26 -15.82 -7.17
C ILE A 4 -13.51 -14.32 -7.17
N GLU A 5 -13.11 -13.66 -6.09
CA GLU A 5 -13.15 -12.21 -5.96
C GLU A 5 -11.72 -11.67 -5.94
N THR A 6 -11.47 -10.56 -6.63
CA THR A 6 -10.12 -10.00 -6.79
C THR A 6 -10.12 -8.55 -6.30
N HIS A 7 -9.24 -8.29 -5.34
CA HIS A 7 -9.04 -6.96 -4.75
C HIS A 7 -7.60 -6.51 -5.00
N SER A 8 -7.41 -5.25 -5.35
CA SER A 8 -6.09 -4.72 -5.71
C SER A 8 -5.63 -3.64 -4.74
N LEU A 9 -4.36 -3.73 -4.37
CA LEU A 9 -3.61 -2.69 -3.68
C LEU A 9 -2.45 -2.26 -4.58
N VAL A 10 -2.28 -0.96 -4.74
CA VAL A 10 -1.18 -0.38 -5.52
C VAL A 10 -0.22 0.32 -4.57
N ILE A 11 1.05 -0.10 -4.58
CA ILE A 11 2.13 0.54 -3.81
C ILE A 11 2.94 1.41 -4.75
N ASN A 12 2.82 2.73 -4.58
CA ASN A 12 3.62 3.72 -5.29
C ASN A 12 4.85 4.05 -4.45
N VAL A 13 6.05 3.83 -4.98
CA VAL A 13 7.30 4.14 -4.28
C VAL A 13 7.76 5.54 -4.67
N THR A 14 7.99 6.39 -3.68
CA THR A 14 8.53 7.75 -3.85
C THR A 14 10.00 7.78 -3.44
N GLU A 15 10.77 8.69 -4.04
CA GLU A 15 12.18 8.90 -3.76
C GLU A 15 12.44 10.39 -3.54
N GLU A 16 13.07 10.72 -2.41
CA GLU A 16 13.46 12.09 -2.07
C GLU A 16 14.79 12.06 -1.31
N ASN A 17 15.77 12.89 -1.71
CA ASN A 17 17.08 12.99 -1.04
C ASN A 17 17.78 11.64 -0.80
N SER A 18 17.70 10.71 -1.76
CA SER A 18 18.23 9.34 -1.67
C SER A 18 17.55 8.45 -0.60
N ALA A 19 16.39 8.86 -0.08
CA ALA A 19 15.52 8.08 0.79
C ALA A 19 14.23 7.71 0.06
N TYR A 20 13.62 6.60 0.46
CA TYR A 20 12.45 6.01 -0.18
C TYR A 20 11.25 5.98 0.75
N GLY A 21 10.09 6.37 0.23
CA GLY A 21 8.78 6.34 0.88
C GLY A 21 7.80 5.53 0.06
N CYS A 22 6.56 5.39 0.53
CA CYS A 22 5.51 4.70 -0.19
C CYS A 22 4.13 5.31 0.05
N THR A 23 3.28 5.28 -0.96
CA THR A 23 1.84 5.51 -0.82
C THR A 23 1.13 4.23 -1.25
N ILE A 24 0.24 3.71 -0.40
CA ILE A 24 -0.64 2.59 -0.74
C ILE A 24 -2.01 3.13 -1.09
N THR A 25 -2.53 2.70 -2.23
CA THR A 25 -3.86 3.05 -2.72
C THR A 25 -4.70 1.79 -2.99
N ASN A 26 -6.02 1.88 -2.86
CA ASN A 26 -6.94 0.82 -3.26
C ASN A 26 -7.12 0.78 -4.80
N GLY A 27 -7.94 -0.15 -5.30
CA GLY A 27 -8.26 -0.28 -6.72
C GLY A 27 -8.98 0.93 -7.34
N TRP A 28 -9.55 1.82 -6.53
CA TRP A 28 -10.21 3.06 -6.97
C TRP A 28 -9.32 4.30 -6.88
N GLY A 29 -8.12 4.15 -6.32
CA GLY A 29 -7.14 5.24 -6.19
C GLY A 29 -7.20 5.99 -4.85
N ASP A 30 -8.03 5.57 -3.89
CA ASP A 30 -8.04 6.19 -2.56
C ASP A 30 -6.76 5.81 -1.79
N THR A 31 -6.15 6.81 -1.16
CA THR A 31 -4.99 6.60 -0.31
C THR A 31 -5.38 5.95 1.00
N ILE A 32 -4.78 4.79 1.27
CA ILE A 32 -4.95 4.02 2.51
C ILE A 32 -3.85 4.37 3.51
N LEU A 33 -2.60 4.44 3.02
CA LEU A 33 -1.43 4.66 3.84
C LEU A 33 -0.43 5.51 3.09
N GLU A 34 0.22 6.42 3.80
CA GLU A 34 1.37 7.17 3.32
C GLU A 34 2.54 7.02 4.29
N LEU A 35 3.69 6.64 3.75
CA LEU A 35 4.95 6.55 4.45
C LEU A 35 5.95 7.56 3.89
N PRO A 36 6.50 8.45 4.72
CA PRO A 36 7.46 9.44 4.27
C PRO A 36 8.78 8.79 3.82
N PRO A 37 9.55 9.47 2.94
CA PRO A 37 10.82 8.96 2.43
C PRO A 37 11.90 8.97 3.51
N THR A 38 11.96 7.87 4.27
CA THR A 38 12.87 7.69 5.41
C THR A 38 13.67 6.39 5.32
N HIS A 39 13.46 5.60 4.25
CA HIS A 39 14.07 4.29 4.10
C HIS A 39 15.22 4.30 3.09
N ASN A 40 16.28 3.54 3.38
CA ASN A 40 17.48 3.51 2.52
C ASN A 40 17.29 2.72 1.22
N THR A 41 16.22 1.91 1.09
CA THR A 41 15.95 1.12 -0.12
C THR A 41 14.46 1.05 -0.44
N LYS A 42 14.12 0.94 -1.72
CA LYS A 42 12.75 0.73 -2.21
C LYS A 42 12.08 -0.50 -1.56
N ILE A 43 12.81 -1.61 -1.46
CA ILE A 43 12.30 -2.85 -0.86
C ILE A 43 11.97 -2.65 0.61
N ASN A 44 12.80 -1.92 1.37
CA ASN A 44 12.51 -1.67 2.78
C ASN A 44 11.27 -0.78 2.95
N ALA A 45 11.12 0.25 2.10
CA ALA A 45 9.91 1.07 2.07
C ALA A 45 8.65 0.24 1.81
N CYS A 46 8.66 -0.62 0.77
CA CYS A 46 7.51 -1.49 0.48
C CYS A 46 7.22 -2.48 1.62
N LYS A 47 8.24 -3.11 2.19
CA LYS A 47 8.08 -4.04 3.32
C LYS A 47 7.46 -3.34 4.53
N ARG A 48 7.89 -2.12 4.83
CA ARG A 48 7.33 -1.31 5.90
C ARG A 48 5.89 -0.91 5.61
N ALA A 49 5.60 -0.48 4.39
CA ALA A 49 4.24 -0.13 3.97
C ALA A 49 3.27 -1.30 4.17
N LEU A 50 3.65 -2.49 3.73
CA LEU A 50 2.86 -3.71 3.94
C LEU A 50 2.70 -4.09 5.43
N MET A 51 3.72 -3.85 6.24
CA MET A 51 3.69 -4.14 7.68
C MET A 51 2.77 -3.18 8.46
N TYR A 52 2.56 -1.96 7.96
CA TYR A 52 1.68 -0.98 8.61
C TYR A 52 0.20 -1.11 8.21
N LEU A 53 -0.12 -1.86 7.15
CA LEU A 53 -1.51 -2.16 6.81
C LEU A 53 -2.18 -2.93 7.94
N THR A 54 -3.30 -2.41 8.41
CA THR A 54 -4.13 -3.05 9.44
C THR A 54 -5.23 -3.90 8.82
N GLU A 55 -5.87 -4.75 9.62
CA GLU A 55 -7.05 -5.50 9.17
C GLU A 55 -8.18 -4.58 8.70
N ASN A 56 -8.37 -3.43 9.35
CA ASN A 56 -9.38 -2.45 8.94
C ASN A 56 -9.09 -1.84 7.57
N ASP A 57 -7.83 -1.58 7.27
CA ASP A 57 -7.41 -1.06 5.96
C ASP A 57 -7.71 -2.06 4.84
N LEU A 58 -7.42 -3.34 5.10
CA LEU A 58 -7.69 -4.42 4.16
C LEU A 58 -9.20 -4.68 4.02
N GLN A 59 -9.97 -4.59 5.10
CA GLN A 59 -11.42 -4.71 5.08
C GLN A 59 -12.05 -3.61 4.22
N ALA A 60 -11.61 -2.36 4.36
CA ALA A 60 -12.10 -1.25 3.55
C ALA A 60 -11.84 -1.45 2.04
N VAL A 61 -10.73 -2.09 1.68
CA VAL A 61 -10.41 -2.42 0.28
C VAL A 61 -11.31 -3.51 -0.26
N ILE A 62 -11.69 -4.48 0.59
CA ILE A 62 -12.60 -5.57 0.23
C ILE A 62 -14.04 -5.05 0.09
N GLU A 63 -14.50 -4.21 1.02
CA GLU A 63 -15.88 -3.71 1.04
C GLU A 63 -16.18 -2.64 -0.02
N ALA A 64 -15.14 -1.97 -0.53
CA ALA A 64 -15.31 -0.98 -1.59
C ALA A 64 -15.36 -1.60 -3.00
N ALA A 65 -15.14 -2.91 -3.16
CA ALA A 65 -15.21 -3.64 -4.44
C ALA A 65 -16.62 -4.05 -4.86
#